data_AF-A0A1J3IEN7-F1
#
_entry.id   AF-A0A1J3IEN7-F1
#
_cell.length_a   1.000
_cell.length_b   1.000
_cell.length_c   1.000
_cell.angle_alpha   90.00
_cell.angle_beta   90.00
_cell.angle_gamma   90.00
#
_symmetry.space_group_name_H-M   'P 1'
#
loop_
_entity.id
_entity.type
_entity.pdbx_description
1 polymer ?
#
loop_
_entity_poly.entity_id
_entity_poly.type
_entity_poly.pdbx_seq_one_letter_code
_entity_poly.pdbx_strand_id
1 'polypeptide(L)' 'VHKSLQKLSSNYGDFLHLRIFNVRILLVSSASVAHEIIKVQDVNVSSRGYPPIDESLLFGSYSFIVAPYGDYWKFMKKL' A
#
# COMPACT_ATOMS: atom_id res chain seq x y z
N VAL A 1 -7.03 -8.40 10.34
CA VAL A 1 -5.76 -7.65 10.30
C VAL A 1 -5.89 -6.22 10.82
N HIS A 2 -6.79 -5.38 10.27
CA HIS A 2 -6.88 -3.96 10.67
C HIS A 2 -7.08 -3.73 12.18
N LYS A 3 -7.93 -4.51 12.87
CA LYS A 3 -8.13 -4.38 14.34
C LYS A 3 -6.86 -4.65 15.14
N SER A 4 -6.06 -5.64 14.74
CA SER A 4 -4.81 -5.98 15.40
C SER A 4 -3.75 -4.89 15.21
N LEU A 5 -3.67 -4.32 14.01
CA LEU A 5 -2.79 -3.19 13.71
C LEU A 5 -3.22 -1.93 14.47
N GLN A 6 -4.53 -1.69 14.59
CA GLN A 6 -5.06 -0.59 15.41
C GLN A 6 -4.67 -0.76 16.88
N LYS A 7 -4.83 -1.97 17.44
CA LYS A 7 -4.41 -2.25 18.82
C LYS A 7 -2.91 -2.03 19.02
N LEU A 8 -2.10 -2.39 18.03
CA LEU A 8 -0.66 -2.14 18.06
C LEU A 8 -0.37 -0.64 18.06
N SER A 9 -1.03 0.12 17.18
CA SER A 9 -0.89 1.57 17.14
C SER A 9 -1.31 2.25 18.44
N SER A 10 -2.39 1.79 19.07
CA SER A 10 -2.83 2.34 20.36
C SER A 10 -1.80 2.13 21.49
N ASN A 11 -0.94 1.12 21.40
CA ASN A 11 0.08 0.86 22.43
C ASN A 11 1.42 1.54 22.15
N TYR A 12 1.81 1.69 20.88
CA TYR A 12 3.17 2.12 20.49
C TYR A 12 3.22 3.45 19.74
N GLY A 13 2.08 4.01 19.34
CA GLY A 13 1.98 5.23 18.55
C GLY A 13 1.34 5.04 17.18
N ASP A 14 1.02 6.15 16.54
CA ASP A 14 0.32 6.25 15.25
C ASP A 14 1.23 6.10 14.02
N PHE A 15 2.55 6.00 14.22
CA PHE A 15 3.54 5.81 13.17
C PHE A 15 4.56 4.75 13.58
N LEU A 16 4.44 3.54 13.02
CA LEU A 16 5.27 2.39 13.42
C LEU A 16 6.03 1.78 12.24
N HIS A 17 7.30 1.45 12.47
CA HIS A 17 8.09 0.65 11.55
C HIS A 17 8.08 -0.82 12.00
N LEU A 18 7.42 -1.68 11.22
CA LEU A 18 7.28 -3.10 11.50
C LEU A 18 8.15 -3.91 10.54
N ARG A 19 8.74 -4.98 11.04
CA ARG A 19 9.40 -5.99 10.22
C ARG A 19 8.67 -7.31 10.40
N ILE A 20 8.01 -7.75 9.34
CA ILE A 20 7.31 -9.04 9.30
C ILE A 20 8.07 -9.94 8.33
N PHE A 21 8.70 -10.99 8.86
CA PHE A 21 9.68 -11.80 8.12
C PHE A 21 10.78 -10.92 7.50
N ASN A 22 10.94 -10.97 6.17
CA ASN A 22 11.88 -10.16 5.42
C ASN A 22 11.26 -8.89 4.79
N VAL A 23 10.01 -8.57 5.14
CA VAL A 23 9.29 -7.40 4.62
C VAL A 23 9.28 -6.29 5.66
N ARG A 24 9.68 -5.09 5.24
CA ARG A 24 9.57 -3.86 6.02
C ARG A 24 8.23 -3.19 5.72
N ILE A 25 7.46 -2.89 6.76
CA ILE A 25 6.11 -2.32 6.67
C ILE A 25 6.08 -1.06 7.52
N LEU A 26 5.60 0.04 6.94
CA LEU A 26 5.30 1.25 7.67
C LEU A 26 3.81 1.29 7.98
N LEU A 27 3.44 1.23 9.25
CA LEU A 27 2.07 1.35 9.71
C LEU A 27 1.77 2.81 10.06
N VAL A 28 0.76 3.37 9.41
CA VAL A 28 0.30 4.74 9.60
C VAL A 28 -1.15 4.70 10.06
N SER A 29 -1.40 5.15 11.27
CA SER A 29 -2.72 5.14 11.92
C SER A 29 -3.27 6.55 12.19
N SER A 30 -2.55 7.60 11.76
CA SER A 30 -3.00 8.99 11.83
C SER A 30 -3.44 9.52 10.46
N ALA A 31 -4.57 10.23 10.44
CA ALA A 31 -5.12 10.82 9.23
C ALA A 31 -4.21 11.92 8.64
N SER A 32 -3.53 12.71 9.48
CA SER A 32 -2.64 13.78 9.01
C SER A 32 -1.41 13.20 8.31
N VAL A 33 -0.79 12.20 8.92
CA VAL A 33 0.39 11.51 8.36
C VAL A 33 0.01 10.72 7.11
N ALA A 34 -1.15 10.06 7.11
CA ALA A 34 -1.65 9.36 5.93
C ALA A 34 -1.90 10.34 4.76
N HIS A 35 -2.46 11.52 5.04
CA HIS A 35 -2.65 12.56 4.02
C HIS A 35 -1.30 13.02 3.44
N GLU A 36 -0.31 13.30 4.28
CA GLU A 36 1.02 13.70 3.82
C GLU A 36 1.65 12.63 2.91
N ILE A 37 1.59 11.37 3.31
CA ILE A 37 2.15 10.25 2.53
C ILE A 37 1.40 10.04 1.21
N ILE A 38 0.07 10.01 1.24
CA ILE A 38 -0.75 9.63 0.08
C ILE A 38 -0.95 10.80 -0.89
N LYS A 39 -0.93 12.06 -0.42
CA LYS A 39 -1.16 13.23 -1.25
C LYS A 39 0.11 13.98 -1.61
N VAL A 40 1.02 14.17 -0.66
CA VAL A 40 2.24 14.97 -0.88
C VAL A 40 3.36 14.10 -1.44
N GLN A 41 3.49 12.86 -0.94
CA GLN A 41 4.53 11.91 -1.35
C GLN A 41 3.99 10.82 -2.29
N ASP A 42 2.92 11.11 -3.02
CA ASP A 42 2.19 10.10 -3.81
C ASP A 42 3.09 9.42 -4.84
N VAL A 43 3.93 10.17 -5.56
CA VAL A 43 4.87 9.65 -6.57
C VAL A 43 5.88 8.68 -5.96
N ASN A 44 6.37 8.98 -4.75
CA ASN A 44 7.41 8.18 -4.09
C ASN A 44 6.87 6.87 -3.51
N VAL A 45 5.60 6.86 -3.09
CA VAL A 45 4.97 5.73 -2.40
C VAL A 45 4.04 4.92 -3.31
N SER A 46 3.65 5.46 -4.46
CA SER A 46 2.77 4.76 -5.42
C SER A 46 3.47 3.66 -6.22
N SER A 47 4.77 3.43 -6.00
CA SER A 47 5.50 2.27 -6.54
C SER A 47 4.81 0.97 -6.11
N ARG A 48 4.05 0.38 -7.04
CA ARG A 48 3.48 -0.96 -6.89
C ARG A 48 4.49 -1.93 -7.50
N GLY A 49 5.27 -2.58 -6.64
CA GLY A 49 6.06 -3.75 -7.06
C GLY A 49 5.12 -4.81 -7.64
N TYR A 50 5.65 -5.67 -8.53
CA TYR A 50 4.85 -6.76 -9.08
C TYR A 50 4.24 -7.56 -7.92
N PRO A 51 2.91 -7.73 -7.89
CA PRO A 51 2.31 -8.63 -6.91
C PRO A 51 2.99 -10.00 -7.07
N PRO A 52 3.28 -10.74 -5.98
CA PRO A 52 3.74 -12.13 -6.07
C PRO A 52 2.66 -13.07 -6.66
N ILE A 53 1.53 -12.50 -7.10
CA ILE A 53 0.32 -13.16 -7.58
C ILE A 53 0.34 -13.18 -9.13
N ASP A 54 1.47 -13.54 -9.72
CA ASP A 54 1.56 -13.73 -11.18
C ASP A 54 0.76 -14.97 -11.64
N GLU A 55 0.41 -15.87 -10.71
CA GLU A 55 -0.29 -17.14 -11.00
C GLU A 55 -1.47 -17.44 -10.05
N SER A 56 -2.34 -16.46 -9.77
CA SER A 56 -3.63 -16.80 -9.15
C SER A 56 -4.58 -17.33 -10.22
N LEU A 57 -4.83 -18.65 -10.20
CA LEU A 57 -5.86 -19.34 -11.00
C LEU A 57 -7.27 -18.73 -10.90
N LEU A 58 -7.53 -17.88 -9.90
CA LEU A 58 -8.84 -17.28 -9.64
C LEU A 58 -9.00 -15.87 -10.20
N PHE A 59 -7.90 -15.19 -10.56
CA PHE A 59 -7.93 -13.84 -11.09
C PHE A 59 -7.15 -13.80 -12.40
N GLY A 60 -7.90 -13.81 -13.51
CA GLY A 60 -7.38 -13.55 -14.84
C GLY A 60 -6.52 -12.29 -14.85
N SER A 61 -5.47 -12.37 -15.65
CA SER A 61 -4.36 -11.45 -15.76
C SER A 61 -4.81 -9.98 -15.97
N TYR A 62 -4.17 -9.07 -15.22
CA TYR A 62 -4.18 -7.61 -15.41
C TYR A 62 -5.50 -6.84 -15.14
N SER A 63 -5.93 -6.78 -13.87
CA SER A 63 -6.81 -5.69 -13.42
C SER A 63 -5.99 -4.42 -13.12
N PHE A 64 -6.48 -3.24 -13.50
CA PHE A 64 -5.80 -1.94 -13.26
C PHE A 64 -5.43 -1.71 -11.79
N ILE A 65 -6.12 -2.38 -10.87
CA ILE A 65 -5.91 -2.30 -9.41
C ILE A 65 -4.52 -2.82 -9.01
N VAL A 66 -3.99 -3.81 -9.74
CA VAL A 66 -2.72 -4.48 -9.43
C VAL A 66 -1.62 -4.15 -10.44
N ALA A 67 -1.92 -3.31 -11.43
CA ALA A 67 -0.94 -2.88 -12.43
C ALA A 67 0.17 -2.04 -11.75
N PRO A 68 1.44 -2.19 -12.20
CA PRO A 68 2.53 -1.36 -11.73
C PRO A 68 2.25 0.11 -12.05
N TYR A 69 2.78 1.01 -11.21
CA TYR A 69 2.60 2.44 -11.42
C TYR A 69 3.32 2.89 -12.70
N GLY A 70 2.57 3.47 -13.63
CA GLY A 70 3.06 3.87 -14.95
C GLY A 70 1.96 4.54 -15.77
N ASP A 71 2.22 4.80 -17.05
CA ASP A 71 1.29 5.54 -17.91
C ASP A 71 -0.06 4.83 -18.06
N TYR A 72 -0.06 3.49 -18.15
CA TYR A 72 -1.27 2.68 -18.15
C TYR A 72 -2.11 2.89 -16.87
N TRP A 73 -1.51 2.78 -15.69
CA TRP A 73 -2.23 2.97 -14.42
C TRP A 73 -2.74 4.42 -14.27
N LYS A 74 -1.93 5.41 -14.67
CA LYS A 74 -2.32 6.83 -14.63
C LYS A 74 -3.49 7.13 -15.57
N PHE A 75 -3.52 6.52 -16.76
CA PHE A 75 -4.62 6.61 -17.70
C PHE A 75 -5.88 5.97 -17.13
N MET A 76 -5.79 4.72 -16.64
CA MET A 76 -6.92 3.99 -16.06
C MET A 76 -7.50 4.66 -14.81
N LYS A 77 -6.69 5.37 -14.01
CA LYS A 77 -7.17 6.17 -12.87
C LYS A 77 -7.97 7.41 -13.29
N LYS A 78 -7.72 7.94 -14.49
CA LYS A 78 -8.36 9.16 -14.99
C LYS A 78 -9.66 8.91 -15.76
N LEU A 79 -9.80 7.71 -16.34
CA LEU A 79 -11.06 7.21 -16.91
C LEU A 79 -12.15 7.16 -15.83
#